data_AF-A0A2H0J4A8-F1
#
_entry.id   AF-A0A2H0J4A8-F1
#
_cell.length_a   1.000
_cell.length_b   1.000
_cell.length_c   1.000
_cell.angle_alpha   90.00
_cell.angle_beta   90.00
_cell.angle_gamma   90.00
#
_symmetry.space_group_name_H-M   'P 1'
#
loop_
_entity.id
_entity.type
_entity.pdbx_description
1 polymer ?
#
loop_
_entity_poly.entity_id
_entity_poly.type
_entity_poly.pdbx_seq_one_letter_code
_entity_poly.pdbx_strand_id
1 'polypeptide(L)'
;MVQRMHTVYPITAAIAQRGGALRGQFQAQGIVRSAPDMLIAATAIEHQLVLATRNARDFLGCGVQVINPFSLANVCAWADSVPKLRDLNRESPRRANKHSRRSVLSVDASVLTIHGHAEGLPRSRCGLPVSA
;
A
#
# COMPACT_ATOMS: atom_id res chain seq x y z
N MET A 1 23.35 -0.62 26.91
CA MET A 1 24.41 -1.03 25.96
C MET A 1 23.82 -1.01 24.55
N VAL A 2 24.09 0.03 23.75
CA VAL A 2 23.61 0.10 22.35
C VAL A 2 24.63 -0.65 21.49
N GLN A 3 24.27 -1.84 21.00
CA GLN A 3 25.22 -2.76 20.34
C GLN A 3 25.36 -2.58 18.83
N ARG A 4 24.70 -1.58 18.21
CA ARG A 4 24.89 -1.25 16.78
C ARG A 4 24.87 0.25 16.55
N MET A 5 25.84 0.73 15.78
CA MET A 5 25.75 2.03 15.13
C MET A 5 25.00 1.87 13.82
N HIS A 6 24.05 2.77 13.57
CA HIS A 6 23.35 2.86 12.29
C HIS A 6 24.08 3.84 11.38
N THR A 7 24.06 3.57 10.08
CA THR A 7 24.58 4.51 9.07
C THR A 7 23.79 5.81 9.14
N VAL A 8 24.52 6.93 9.25
CA VAL A 8 23.94 8.28 9.21
C VAL A 8 24.17 8.85 7.82
N TYR A 9 23.08 9.21 7.14
CA TYR A 9 23.15 9.81 5.81
C TYR A 9 23.33 11.34 5.94
N PRO A 10 24.39 11.92 5.36
CA PRO A 10 24.58 13.37 5.36
C PRO A 10 23.57 14.02 4.40
N ILE A 11 23.17 15.25 4.72
CA ILE A 11 22.38 16.08 3.81
C ILE A 11 23.33 16.68 2.77
N THR A 12 23.38 16.06 1.59
CA THR A 12 24.14 16.59 0.45
C THR A 12 23.39 17.74 -0.24
N ALA A 13 24.08 18.49 -1.10
CA ALA A 13 23.42 19.52 -1.92
C ALA A 13 22.28 18.96 -2.78
N ALA A 14 22.46 17.75 -3.35
CA ALA A 14 21.41 17.08 -4.13
C ALA A 14 20.17 16.77 -3.28
N ILE A 15 20.37 16.24 -2.06
CA ILE A 15 19.28 15.98 -1.11
C ILE A 15 18.57 17.28 -0.72
N ALA A 16 19.32 18.34 -0.42
CA ALA A 16 18.77 19.65 -0.05
C ALA A 16 17.93 20.26 -1.19
N GLN A 17 18.44 20.23 -2.43
CA GLN A 17 17.72 20.70 -3.61
C GLN A 17 16.44 19.90 -3.86
N ARG A 18 16.52 18.57 -3.81
CA ARG A 18 15.35 17.69 -3.98
C ARG A 18 14.31 17.95 -2.89
N GLY A 19 14.73 18.09 -1.64
CA GLY A 19 13.83 18.41 -0.51
C GLY A 19 13.15 19.77 -0.69
N GLY A 20 13.89 20.79 -1.12
CA GLY A 20 13.34 22.10 -1.46
C GLY A 20 12.32 22.04 -2.59
N ALA A 21 12.62 21.29 -3.66
CA ALA A 21 11.73 21.10 -4.80
C ALA A 21 10.42 20.38 -4.39
N LEU A 22 10.51 19.29 -3.63
CA LEU A 22 9.33 18.59 -3.09
C LEU A 22 8.46 19.54 -2.26
N ARG A 23 9.09 20.31 -1.35
CA ARG A 23 8.37 21.28 -0.52
C ARG A 23 7.66 22.33 -1.37
N GLY A 24 8.35 22.87 -2.38
CA GLY A 24 7.79 23.86 -3.30
C GLY A 24 6.60 23.30 -4.11
N GLN A 25 6.70 22.04 -4.56
CA GLN A 25 5.61 21.37 -5.29
C GLN A 25 4.35 21.23 -4.42
N PHE A 26 4.49 20.77 -3.17
CA PHE A 26 3.36 20.68 -2.25
C PHE A 26 2.79 22.07 -1.90
N GLN A 27 3.66 23.05 -1.66
CA GLN A 27 3.23 24.42 -1.37
C GLN A 27 2.44 25.03 -2.53
N ALA A 28 2.85 24.77 -3.78
CA ALA A 28 2.10 25.20 -4.97
C ALA A 28 0.70 24.55 -5.08
N GLN A 29 0.52 23.39 -4.46
CA GLN A 29 -0.77 22.68 -4.36
C GLN A 29 -1.57 23.08 -3.11
N GLY A 30 -1.10 24.05 -2.32
CA GLY A 30 -1.72 24.45 -1.05
C GLY A 30 -1.53 23.44 0.09
N ILE A 31 -0.63 22.47 -0.08
CA ILE A 31 -0.31 21.45 0.94
C ILE A 31 0.94 21.88 1.70
N VAL A 32 0.81 22.08 3.01
CA VAL A 32 1.96 22.42 3.86
C VAL A 32 2.68 21.14 4.27
N ARG A 33 3.98 21.05 3.97
CA ARG A 33 4.90 20.02 4.46
C ARG A 33 6.11 20.65 5.16
N SER A 34 6.60 20.00 6.20
CA SER A 34 7.74 20.50 6.97
C SER A 34 9.04 20.35 6.17
N ALA A 35 10.00 21.25 6.37
CA ALA A 35 11.30 21.13 5.72
C ALA A 35 12.06 19.85 6.14
N PRO A 36 12.08 19.43 7.43
CA PRO A 36 12.68 18.17 7.84
C PRO A 36 12.08 16.94 7.13
N ASP A 37 10.75 16.86 7.00
CA ASP A 37 10.10 15.71 6.33
C ASP A 37 10.50 15.62 4.86
N MET A 38 10.61 16.76 4.17
CA MET A 38 11.02 16.77 2.77
C MET A 38 12.50 16.38 2.60
N LEU A 39 13.36 16.70 3.58
CA LEU A 39 14.75 16.23 3.58
C LEU A 39 14.85 14.73 3.86
N ILE A 40 14.01 14.18 4.76
CA ILE A 40 13.92 12.74 5.01
C ILE A 40 13.43 12.01 3.74
N ALA A 41 12.37 12.53 3.10
CA ALA A 41 11.84 11.98 1.86
C ALA A 41 12.89 12.02 0.73
N ALA A 42 13.57 13.15 0.55
CA ALA A 42 14.62 13.30 -0.45
C ALA A 42 15.80 12.34 -0.21
N THR A 43 16.22 12.17 1.05
CA THR A 43 17.27 11.22 1.42
C THR A 43 16.87 9.79 1.06
N ALA A 44 15.64 9.39 1.40
CA ALA A 44 15.14 8.06 1.08
C ALA A 44 15.03 7.81 -0.43
N ILE A 45 14.63 8.82 -1.21
CA ILE A 45 14.58 8.72 -2.68
C ILE A 45 15.98 8.57 -3.28
N GLU A 46 16.92 9.43 -2.87
CA GLU A 46 18.28 9.44 -3.40
C GLU A 46 19.01 8.12 -3.15
N HIS A 47 18.77 7.51 -1.98
CA HIS A 47 19.39 6.25 -1.57
C HIS A 47 18.49 5.02 -1.79
N GLN A 48 17.34 5.18 -2.46
CA GLN A 48 16.39 4.09 -2.78
C GLN A 48 15.95 3.30 -1.54
N LEU A 49 15.74 3.99 -0.42
CA LEU A 49 15.35 3.43 0.86
C LEU A 49 13.82 3.36 1.02
N VAL A 50 13.37 2.41 1.83
CA VAL A 50 12.00 2.37 2.34
C VAL A 50 11.96 3.11 3.68
N LEU A 51 11.07 4.09 3.81
CA LEU A 51 10.91 4.87 5.02
C LEU A 51 10.00 4.16 6.01
N ALA A 52 10.55 3.76 7.16
CA ALA A 52 9.77 3.22 8.27
C ALA A 52 9.30 4.36 9.19
N THR A 53 8.00 4.66 9.23
CA THR A 53 7.46 5.73 10.08
C THR A 53 6.01 5.50 10.48
N ARG A 54 5.64 5.98 11.67
CA ARG A 54 4.23 6.06 12.09
C ARG A 54 3.47 7.17 11.37
N ASN A 55 4.16 8.20 10.86
CA ASN A 55 3.60 9.41 10.26
C ASN A 55 3.44 9.27 8.73
N ALA A 56 2.97 8.11 8.25
CA ALA A 56 2.97 7.82 6.80
C ALA A 56 2.24 8.86 5.95
N ARG A 57 1.22 9.53 6.51
CA ARG A 57 0.45 10.59 5.83
C ARG A 57 1.31 11.78 5.38
N ASP A 58 2.38 12.10 6.13
CA ASP A 58 3.24 13.26 5.90
C ASP A 58 4.19 13.04 4.70
N PHE A 59 4.21 11.80 4.17
CA PHE A 59 5.04 11.38 3.04
C PHE A 59 4.20 10.97 1.82
N LEU A 60 2.86 11.06 1.90
CA LEU A 60 1.98 10.81 0.76
C LEU A 60 2.28 11.79 -0.37
N GLY A 61 2.40 11.25 -1.58
CA GLY A 61 2.72 12.02 -2.79
C GLY A 61 4.20 12.38 -2.94
N CYS A 62 5.08 12.05 -1.98
CA CYS A 62 6.51 12.38 -2.09
C CYS A 62 7.27 11.48 -3.06
N GLY A 63 6.69 10.37 -3.51
CA GLY A 63 7.37 9.37 -4.35
C GLY A 63 8.32 8.44 -3.59
N VAL A 64 8.23 8.40 -2.25
CA VAL A 64 9.00 7.50 -1.39
C VAL A 64 8.15 6.29 -0.99
N GLN A 65 8.77 5.11 -0.92
CA GLN A 65 8.12 3.92 -0.36
C GLN A 65 8.05 4.03 1.17
N VAL A 66 6.87 3.83 1.75
CA VAL A 66 6.65 4.01 3.19
C VAL A 66 6.07 2.74 3.80
N ILE A 67 6.63 2.31 4.92
CA ILE A 67 6.05 1.27 5.79
C ILE A 67 5.75 1.86 7.16
N ASN A 68 4.57 1.56 7.70
CA ASN A 68 4.27 1.87 9.10
C ASN A 68 4.49 0.61 9.95
N PRO A 69 5.60 0.48 10.69
CA PRO A 69 5.89 -0.74 11.45
C PRO A 69 4.90 -1.00 12.60
N PHE A 70 4.06 -0.02 12.92
CA PHE A 70 3.05 -0.12 13.97
C PHE A 70 1.64 -0.43 13.42
N SER A 71 1.49 -0.59 12.11
CA SER A 71 0.20 -1.03 11.55
C SER A 71 0.00 -2.52 11.79
N LEU A 72 -1.23 -2.92 12.14
CA LEU A 72 -1.57 -4.31 12.44
C LEU A 72 -1.22 -5.26 11.28
N ALA A 73 -1.39 -4.82 10.03
CA ALA A 73 -1.00 -5.58 8.85
C ALA A 73 0.50 -5.92 8.84
N ASN A 74 1.35 -4.98 9.26
CA ASN A 74 2.80 -5.18 9.29
C ASN A 74 3.24 -5.97 10.53
N VAL A 75 2.52 -5.83 11.65
CA VAL A 75 2.76 -6.62 12.87
C VAL A 75 2.41 -8.09 12.65
N CYS A 76 1.30 -8.40 11.97
CA CYS A 76 0.93 -9.79 11.66
C CYS A 76 1.92 -10.46 10.69
N ALA A 77 2.37 -9.76 9.64
CA ALA A 77 3.38 -10.28 8.73
C ALA A 77 4.71 -10.60 9.44
N TRP A 78 5.09 -9.78 10.43
CA TRP A 78 6.24 -10.06 11.28
C TRP A 78 5.98 -11.20 12.27
N ALA A 79 4.80 -11.25 12.87
CA ALA A 79 4.40 -12.34 13.78
C ALA A 79 4.41 -13.70 13.08
N ASP A 80 3.99 -13.75 11.81
CA ASP A 80 4.09 -14.95 10.98
C ASP A 80 5.55 -15.33 10.71
N SER A 81 6.48 -14.39 10.67
CA SER A 81 7.90 -14.70 10.49
C SER A 81 8.55 -15.23 11.79
N VAL A 82 7.84 -15.22 12.93
CA VAL A 82 8.33 -15.71 14.23
C VAL A 82 7.64 -17.03 14.61
N PRO A 83 8.35 -18.17 14.61
CA PRO A 83 7.76 -19.50 14.88
C PRO A 83 6.97 -19.57 16.20
N LYS A 84 7.50 -18.95 17.26
CA LYS A 84 6.92 -19.01 18.61
C LYS A 84 5.59 -18.24 18.75
N LEU A 85 5.34 -17.26 17.88
CA LEU A 85 4.13 -16.43 17.92
C LEU A 85 3.02 -16.97 17.00
N ARG A 86 3.39 -17.69 15.94
CA ARG A 86 2.45 -18.45 15.10
C ARG A 86 1.64 -19.48 15.91
N ASP A 87 2.30 -20.18 16.83
CA ASP A 87 1.67 -21.26 17.60
C ASP A 87 0.65 -20.70 18.62
N LEU A 88 0.96 -19.57 19.27
CA LEU A 88 0.02 -18.90 20.19
C LEU A 88 -1.25 -18.41 19.50
N ASN A 89 -1.17 -18.03 18.22
CA ASN A 89 -2.32 -17.55 17.46
C ASN A 89 -3.14 -18.69 16.83
N ARG A 90 -2.58 -19.90 16.73
CA ARG A 90 -3.31 -21.12 16.33
C ARG A 90 -4.11 -21.73 17.48
N GLU A 91 -3.59 -21.64 18.70
CA GLU A 91 -4.15 -22.30 19.87
C GLU A 91 -5.29 -21.53 20.56
N SER A 92 -5.81 -20.46 19.97
CA SER A 92 -7.06 -19.84 20.45
C SER A 92 -8.25 -20.47 19.73
N PRO A 93 -8.97 -21.45 20.30
CA PRO A 93 -10.18 -21.92 19.68
C PRO A 93 -11.15 -20.73 19.74
N ARG A 94 -11.65 -20.29 18.58
CA ARG A 94 -12.83 -19.43 18.55
C ARG A 94 -13.91 -20.16 19.36
N ARG A 95 -14.12 -19.75 20.61
CA ARG A 95 -15.22 -20.25 21.43
C ARG A 95 -16.48 -19.70 20.78
N ALA A 96 -17.02 -20.48 19.85
CA ALA A 96 -18.26 -20.21 19.17
C ALA A 96 -19.34 -20.08 20.24
N ASN A 97 -19.73 -18.84 20.54
CA ASN A 97 -20.91 -18.58 21.33
C ASN A 97 -22.15 -18.89 20.46
N LYS A 98 -22.51 -20.16 20.39
CA LYS A 98 -23.90 -20.55 20.10
C LYS A 98 -24.70 -20.03 21.29
N HIS A 99 -25.49 -18.98 21.09
CA HIS A 99 -26.77 -18.65 21.73
C HIS A 99 -26.97 -17.12 21.75
N SER A 100 -27.49 -16.56 20.66
CA SER A 100 -28.72 -15.77 20.69
C SER A 100 -29.05 -15.27 19.29
N ARG A 101 -30.27 -15.57 18.87
CA ARG A 101 -30.88 -15.23 17.59
C ARG A 101 -31.16 -13.73 17.51
N ARG A 102 -30.88 -13.07 16.38
CA ARG A 102 -31.90 -12.41 15.52
C ARG A 102 -31.28 -11.69 14.31
N SER A 103 -31.91 -11.97 13.16
CA SER A 103 -32.03 -11.18 11.90
C SER A 103 -30.74 -10.65 11.25
N VAL A 104 -30.25 -11.23 10.13
CA VAL A 104 -30.70 -10.96 8.74
C VAL A 104 -30.40 -9.50 8.37
N LEU A 105 -29.45 -9.20 7.48
CA LEU A 105 -29.57 -9.37 6.03
C LEU A 105 -28.25 -9.75 5.35
N SER A 106 -28.41 -10.71 4.43
CA SER A 106 -27.49 -11.11 3.36
C SER A 106 -27.40 -10.03 2.28
N VAL A 107 -26.22 -9.84 1.69
CA VAL A 107 -26.11 -9.80 0.22
C VAL A 107 -24.91 -10.66 -0.17
N ASP A 108 -25.21 -11.72 -0.91
CA ASP A 108 -24.30 -12.76 -1.40
C ASP A 108 -23.16 -12.20 -2.26
N ALA A 109 -21.98 -12.78 -2.05
CA ALA A 109 -20.90 -12.80 -3.01
C ALA A 109 -21.12 -13.97 -4.00
N SER A 110 -20.42 -13.89 -5.14
CA SER A 110 -20.39 -14.88 -6.23
C SER A 110 -21.53 -14.68 -7.24
N VAL A 111 -21.25 -14.47 -8.52
CA VAL A 111 -20.68 -15.47 -9.41
C VAL A 111 -19.92 -14.82 -10.58
N LEU A 112 -18.66 -15.24 -10.73
CA LEU A 112 -17.86 -15.16 -11.94
C LEU A 112 -18.47 -16.15 -12.96
N THR A 113 -18.98 -15.67 -14.11
CA THR A 113 -19.33 -16.54 -15.25
C THR A 113 -18.61 -16.03 -16.49
N ILE A 114 -17.61 -16.80 -16.95
CA ILE A 114 -17.12 -16.79 -18.34
C ILE A 114 -16.89 -18.27 -18.74
N HIS A 115 -17.12 -18.56 -20.03
CA HIS A 115 -17.11 -19.82 -20.83
C HIS A 115 -18.55 -20.27 -21.18
N GLY A 116 -19.01 -20.43 -22.43
CA GLY A 116 -18.47 -20.26 -23.79
C GLY A 116 -19.28 -21.13 -24.78
N HIS A 117 -19.54 -20.64 -26.01
CA HIS A 117 -20.04 -21.37 -27.23
C HIS A 117 -21.46 -22.00 -27.20
N ALA A 118 -22.28 -22.09 -28.26
CA ALA A 118 -22.21 -21.82 -29.71
C ALA A 118 -23.64 -21.75 -30.34
N GLU A 119 -23.70 -21.38 -31.64
CA GLU A 119 -24.78 -21.58 -32.65
C GLU A 119 -25.98 -20.61 -32.58
N GLY A 120 -26.48 -19.93 -33.63
CA GLY A 120 -26.27 -19.93 -35.08
C GLY A 120 -27.65 -19.71 -35.74
N LEU A 121 -27.87 -18.62 -36.51
CA LEU A 121 -28.77 -18.46 -37.69
C LEU A 121 -28.91 -16.96 -38.11
N PRO A 122 -29.40 -16.59 -39.33
CA PRO A 122 -28.56 -15.89 -40.32
C PRO A 122 -29.18 -14.61 -40.94
N ARG A 123 -28.44 -14.06 -41.92
CA ARG A 123 -28.82 -13.08 -42.98
C ARG A 123 -28.80 -11.62 -42.50
N SER A 124 -28.31 -10.62 -43.24
CA SER A 124 -27.76 -10.52 -44.61
C SER A 124 -27.28 -9.08 -44.83
N ARG A 125 -26.21 -8.93 -45.63
CA ARG A 125 -25.86 -7.81 -46.55
C ARG A 125 -25.72 -6.37 -46.01
N CYS A 126 -24.51 -5.86 -46.22
CA CYS A 126 -24.10 -4.63 -46.94
C CYS A 126 -22.80 -4.15 -46.27
N GLY A 127 -21.65 -3.88 -46.90
CA GLY A 127 -21.27 -3.72 -48.30
C GLY A 127 -20.15 -2.67 -48.37
N LEU A 128 -18.87 -3.11 -48.31
CA LEU A 128 -17.64 -2.47 -48.85
C LEU A 128 -17.25 -1.04 -48.37
N PRO A 129 -16.08 -0.48 -48.77
CA PRO A 129 -14.71 -0.94 -48.46
C PRO A 129 -13.86 0.16 -47.80
N VAL A 130 -12.78 -0.21 -47.10
CA VAL A 130 -11.75 0.74 -46.66
C VAL A 130 -10.63 0.71 -47.70
N SER A 131 -10.42 1.84 -48.37
CA SER A 131 -9.26 2.05 -49.24
C SER A 131 -8.03 2.46 -48.41
N ALA A 132 -6.91 1.83 -48.78
CA ALA A 132 -5.50 2.25 -48.69
C ALA A 132 -4.93 2.66 -47.32
#